data_AF-A0A970A6M8-F1
#
_entry.id   AF-A0A970A6M8-F1
#
_cell.length_a   1.000
_cell.length_b   1.000
_cell.length_c   1.000
_cell.angle_alpha   90.00
_cell.angle_beta   90.00
_cell.angle_gamma   90.00
#
_symmetry.space_group_name_H-M   'P 1'
#
loop_
_entity.id
_entity.type
_entity.pdbx_description
1 polymer ?
#
loop_
_entity_poly.entity_id
_entity_poly.type
_entity_poly.pdbx_seq_one_letter_code
_entity_poly.pdbx_strand_id
1 'polypeptide(L)'
;MNSADNLSIEKMKEDISKAGNLFYQYRPCRRDAAIIYDIENIRHGVVYARTPLQMNDPFDSKIGFSVEKVYEECIDLAIDQVDPTLDLNLKMVIKNLLKYRIVGETLDFFNALNKLKNYIFIQSAIAKVPLHKLPQFITRDLNRLYNKCPSEVKKYLNKDAFFVFSLLIKDYQNIDIEEKTIVEAFNMEECLKELEKVVVKIRGEIYLPSLTDFLSKITVTCFSASGWDNQLMWSHYANSYSGICVEYDFGKMDKFIGFMYPVNYSSVRPTISLKDLGLTELKKDEKDELITEKVNINAIFSYLLAKNKCWSYEEEWRIINVEGEPYTPIFVEAPFVKSITLGLDLDDICKQLLWDVCEERGIECYQLIINPGDYSLTRELLTDEDFVFDKEKEERYINFICEHMVPITEKISVNCISLTKAINEGNFEPSSMMNVLTLTLDYLSDVYFLKRTFNRFCHCTNTPISEVTGDTQIGIATNQIDSFIIQSEAGVKTIEASLIDLMIMNKIIINDSIMARKLITEIKEMFAKHHELKWYGKEGDDE
;
A
#
# COMPACT_ATOMS: atom_id res chain seq x y z
N MET A 1 -4.71 -16.66 -13.72
CA MET A 1 -4.82 -17.73 -12.71
C MET A 1 -6.26 -17.67 -12.18
N ASN A 2 -7.09 -18.67 -12.47
CA ASN A 2 -8.52 -18.70 -12.12
C ASN A 2 -8.81 -19.91 -11.23
N SER A 3 -8.76 -19.73 -9.90
CA SER A 3 -9.52 -20.54 -8.95
C SER A 3 -9.40 -19.92 -7.56
N ALA A 4 -10.51 -19.88 -6.82
CA ALA A 4 -10.57 -19.39 -5.44
C ALA A 4 -9.71 -20.22 -4.46
N ASP A 5 -9.23 -21.39 -4.89
CA ASP A 5 -8.33 -22.27 -4.12
C ASP A 5 -6.93 -21.66 -3.89
N ASN A 6 -6.55 -20.64 -4.67
CA ASN A 6 -5.24 -19.99 -4.57
C ASN A 6 -5.12 -18.97 -3.42
N LEU A 7 -6.21 -18.63 -2.72
CA LEU A 7 -6.21 -17.60 -1.67
C LEU A 7 -6.26 -18.16 -0.23
N SER A 8 -5.98 -19.45 -0.03
CA SER A 8 -5.96 -20.06 1.31
C SER A 8 -4.72 -19.67 2.12
N ILE A 9 -4.85 -19.66 3.45
CA ILE A 9 -3.74 -19.35 4.37
C ILE A 9 -2.62 -20.40 4.22
N GLU A 10 -2.98 -21.66 4.02
CA GLU A 10 -2.02 -22.75 3.79
C GLU A 10 -1.22 -22.52 2.51
N LYS A 11 -1.90 -22.10 1.43
CA LYS A 11 -1.25 -21.82 0.15
C LYS A 11 -0.32 -20.61 0.25
N MET A 12 -0.77 -19.55 0.93
CA MET A 12 0.04 -18.37 1.22
C MET A 12 1.33 -18.75 1.97
N LYS A 13 1.22 -19.55 3.03
CA LYS A 13 2.38 -20.03 3.80
C LYS A 13 3.32 -20.90 2.94
N GLU A 14 2.77 -21.75 2.07
CA GLU A 14 3.56 -22.55 1.14
C GLU A 14 4.33 -21.66 0.15
N ASP A 15 3.70 -20.62 -0.39
CA ASP A 15 4.32 -19.72 -1.36
C ASP A 15 5.39 -18.83 -0.71
N ILE A 16 5.15 -18.33 0.51
CA ILE A 16 6.17 -17.64 1.34
C ILE A 16 7.37 -18.56 1.57
N SER A 17 7.13 -19.83 1.92
CA SER A 17 8.20 -20.80 2.13
C SER A 17 8.99 -21.11 0.86
N LYS A 18 8.33 -21.20 -0.30
CA LYS A 18 8.99 -21.39 -1.60
C LYS A 18 9.82 -20.19 -2.02
N ALA A 19 9.44 -18.99 -1.59
CA ALA A 19 10.21 -17.76 -1.80
C ALA A 19 11.40 -17.63 -0.83
N GLY A 20 11.58 -18.57 0.11
CA GLY A 20 12.72 -18.60 1.03
C GLY A 20 12.48 -17.92 2.37
N ASN A 21 11.23 -17.55 2.71
CA ASN A 21 10.80 -16.91 3.96
C ASN A 21 11.39 -15.51 4.26
N LEU A 22 12.43 -15.08 3.55
CA LEU A 22 13.08 -13.79 3.77
C LEU A 22 12.53 -12.74 2.83
N PHE A 23 12.12 -11.61 3.41
CA PHE A 23 11.53 -10.49 2.69
C PHE A 23 12.12 -9.18 3.19
N TYR A 24 12.25 -8.21 2.30
CA TYR A 24 13.08 -7.04 2.49
C TYR A 24 12.29 -5.74 2.34
N GLN A 25 12.56 -4.75 3.20
CA GLN A 25 12.11 -3.38 3.01
C GLN A 25 13.30 -2.43 2.93
N TYR A 26 13.43 -1.79 1.78
CA TYR A 26 14.38 -0.71 1.55
C TYR A 26 13.74 0.60 1.98
N ARG A 27 14.42 1.35 2.85
CA ARG A 27 13.89 2.59 3.43
C ARG A 27 14.89 3.72 3.23
N PRO A 28 14.46 4.90 2.78
CA PRO A 28 15.30 6.07 2.79
C PRO A 28 15.52 6.50 4.25
N CYS A 29 16.77 6.71 4.64
CA CYS A 29 17.10 7.24 5.95
C CYS A 29 17.57 8.70 5.75
N ARG A 30 16.66 9.68 5.88
CA ARG A 30 16.97 11.14 5.89
C ARG A 30 16.68 11.82 7.23
N ARG A 31 17.51 12.76 7.70
CA ARG A 31 17.33 13.52 8.97
C ARG A 31 16.05 14.39 9.01
N ASP A 32 14.87 13.79 8.98
CA ASP A 32 13.57 14.44 9.09
C ASP A 32 12.61 13.57 9.93
N ALA A 33 11.43 14.12 10.25
CA ALA A 33 10.44 13.44 11.07
C ALA A 33 9.97 12.09 10.50
N ALA A 34 10.17 11.82 9.21
CA ALA A 34 9.80 10.55 8.59
C ALA A 34 10.79 9.42 8.94
N ILE A 35 12.09 9.71 9.16
CA ILE A 35 13.02 8.70 9.71
C ILE A 35 12.57 8.21 11.06
N ILE A 36 12.23 9.15 11.95
CA ILE A 36 11.93 8.83 13.35
C ILE A 36 10.77 7.84 13.34
N TYR A 37 9.77 8.11 12.52
CA TYR A 37 8.65 7.22 12.32
C TYR A 37 9.04 5.83 11.78
N ASP A 38 9.95 5.74 10.81
CA ASP A 38 10.38 4.44 10.25
C ASP A 38 11.22 3.61 11.24
N ILE A 39 12.10 4.24 12.01
CA ILE A 39 12.88 3.58 13.07
C ILE A 39 11.95 3.14 14.21
N GLU A 40 11.00 3.97 14.61
CA GLU A 40 10.01 3.62 15.63
C GLU A 40 9.14 2.43 15.17
N ASN A 41 8.76 2.36 13.88
CA ASN A 41 8.04 1.19 13.37
C ASN A 41 8.85 -0.11 13.51
N ILE A 42 10.15 -0.07 13.18
CA ILE A 42 11.06 -1.21 13.37
C ILE A 42 11.13 -1.58 14.85
N ARG A 43 11.31 -0.59 15.71
CA ARG A 43 11.38 -0.75 17.16
C ARG A 43 10.11 -1.38 17.71
N HIS A 44 8.93 -0.93 17.30
CA HIS A 44 7.64 -1.52 17.72
C HIS A 44 7.30 -2.85 17.02
N GLY A 45 8.15 -3.31 16.09
CA GLY A 45 7.91 -4.54 15.34
C GLY A 45 6.65 -4.46 14.47
N VAL A 46 6.41 -3.32 13.84
CA VAL A 46 5.27 -3.08 12.97
C VAL A 46 5.71 -2.52 11.62
N VAL A 47 4.84 -2.68 10.63
CA VAL A 47 5.02 -2.11 9.30
C VAL A 47 3.77 -1.30 8.94
N TYR A 48 3.98 -0.07 8.51
CA TYR A 48 2.90 0.80 8.05
C TYR A 48 2.29 0.29 6.73
N ALA A 49 0.97 0.12 6.72
CA ALA A 49 0.17 -0.17 5.53
C ALA A 49 -0.80 0.98 5.26
N ARG A 50 -0.86 1.40 3.99
CA ARG A 50 -1.63 2.59 3.56
C ARG A 50 -2.69 2.22 2.53
N THR A 51 -3.63 3.12 2.33
CA THR A 51 -4.63 2.94 1.28
C THR A 51 -4.00 3.07 -0.11
N PRO A 52 -4.43 2.26 -1.10
CA PRO A 52 -3.98 2.43 -2.48
C PRO A 52 -4.29 3.81 -3.08
N LEU A 53 -5.28 4.52 -2.53
CA LEU A 53 -5.63 5.89 -2.93
C LEU A 53 -4.53 6.91 -2.63
N GLN A 54 -3.65 6.61 -1.66
CA GLN A 54 -2.56 7.48 -1.22
C GLN A 54 -1.20 7.12 -1.85
N MET A 55 -1.17 6.15 -2.77
CA MET A 55 0.04 5.76 -3.48
C MET A 55 0.30 6.73 -4.65
N ASN A 56 1.52 7.26 -4.72
CA ASN A 56 1.86 8.40 -5.58
C ASN A 56 2.47 8.01 -6.94
N ASP A 57 2.92 6.77 -7.13
CA ASP A 57 3.48 6.32 -8.40
C ASP A 57 2.38 5.69 -9.30
N PRO A 58 2.16 6.23 -10.52
CA PRO A 58 1.15 5.77 -11.45
C PRO A 58 1.35 4.34 -11.98
N PHE A 59 2.56 3.80 -11.90
CA PHE A 59 2.97 2.47 -12.37
C PHE A 59 3.23 1.49 -11.23
N ASP A 60 3.49 1.98 -10.03
CA ASP A 60 3.69 1.17 -8.82
C ASP A 60 2.35 0.65 -8.30
N SER A 61 1.40 1.55 -8.04
CA SER A 61 0.14 1.17 -7.37
C SER A 61 -1.04 2.10 -7.58
N LYS A 62 -0.94 3.15 -8.44
CA LYS A 62 -2.16 3.82 -8.89
C LYS A 62 -3.00 2.75 -9.55
N ILE A 63 -4.08 2.43 -8.90
CA ILE A 63 -5.13 1.59 -9.39
C ILE A 63 -5.57 2.23 -10.72
N GLY A 64 -5.08 1.66 -11.83
CA GLY A 64 -5.29 2.19 -13.16
C GLY A 64 -6.54 1.63 -13.82
N PHE A 65 -7.38 2.55 -14.22
CA PHE A 65 -8.53 2.32 -15.07
C PHE A 65 -8.08 2.45 -16.52
N SER A 66 -8.44 1.48 -17.37
CA SER A 66 -8.59 1.82 -18.79
C SER A 66 -9.87 2.62 -18.89
N VAL A 67 -9.73 3.91 -19.20
CA VAL A 67 -10.86 4.82 -19.36
C VAL A 67 -11.84 4.25 -20.40
N GLU A 68 -11.30 3.67 -21.47
CA GLU A 68 -12.05 3.03 -22.53
C GLU A 68 -12.89 1.86 -22.01
N LYS A 69 -12.30 0.96 -21.22
CA LYS A 69 -13.03 -0.19 -20.65
C LYS A 69 -14.08 0.24 -19.62
N VAL A 70 -13.79 1.24 -18.80
CA VAL A 70 -14.79 1.79 -17.86
C VAL A 70 -15.98 2.35 -18.62
N TYR A 71 -15.74 3.11 -19.69
CA TYR A 71 -16.82 3.61 -20.53
C TYR A 71 -17.56 2.48 -21.25
N GLU A 72 -16.87 1.46 -21.76
CA GLU A 72 -17.51 0.30 -22.37
C GLU A 72 -18.50 -0.39 -21.43
N GLU A 73 -18.13 -0.58 -20.16
CA GLU A 73 -19.01 -1.17 -19.15
C GLU A 73 -20.17 -0.26 -18.78
N CYS A 74 -19.92 1.04 -18.60
CA CYS A 74 -20.97 2.02 -18.34
C CYS A 74 -21.97 2.08 -19.51
N ILE A 75 -21.48 1.96 -20.76
CA ILE A 75 -22.30 1.89 -21.97
C ILE A 75 -23.15 0.61 -21.97
N ASP A 76 -22.57 -0.54 -21.65
CA ASP A 76 -23.31 -1.80 -21.58
C ASP A 76 -24.45 -1.71 -20.55
N LEU A 77 -24.16 -1.18 -19.35
CA LEU A 77 -25.18 -0.96 -18.32
C LEU A 77 -26.26 0.04 -18.75
N ALA A 78 -25.88 1.13 -19.41
CA ALA A 78 -26.83 2.13 -19.90
C ALA A 78 -27.75 1.56 -20.99
N ILE A 79 -27.20 0.80 -21.94
CA ILE A 79 -27.98 0.21 -23.04
C ILE A 79 -28.96 -0.84 -22.49
N ASP A 80 -28.52 -1.68 -21.55
CA ASP A 80 -29.37 -2.73 -20.98
C ASP A 80 -30.52 -2.17 -20.10
N GLN A 81 -30.39 -0.95 -19.58
CA GLN A 81 -31.50 -0.24 -18.92
C GLN A 81 -32.59 0.26 -19.88
N VAL A 82 -32.22 0.71 -21.08
CA VAL A 82 -33.14 1.40 -21.98
C VAL A 82 -34.11 0.45 -22.65
N ASP A 83 -33.63 -0.68 -23.18
CA ASP A 83 -34.49 -1.71 -23.74
C ASP A 83 -33.77 -3.07 -23.82
N PRO A 84 -34.13 -4.05 -22.95
CA PRO A 84 -33.55 -5.39 -23.01
C PRO A 84 -33.91 -6.14 -24.29
N THR A 85 -34.93 -5.71 -25.04
CA THR A 85 -35.42 -6.33 -26.28
C THR A 85 -34.79 -5.78 -27.56
N LEU A 86 -33.90 -4.78 -27.44
CA LEU A 86 -33.23 -4.17 -28.59
C LEU A 86 -32.38 -5.18 -29.37
N ASP A 87 -32.48 -5.13 -30.71
CA ASP A 87 -31.72 -6.01 -31.61
C ASP A 87 -30.22 -5.97 -31.32
N LEU A 88 -29.58 -7.14 -31.29
CA LEU A 88 -28.18 -7.28 -30.90
C LEU A 88 -27.22 -6.52 -31.83
N ASN A 89 -27.53 -6.43 -33.13
CA ASN A 89 -26.71 -5.67 -34.07
C ASN A 89 -26.88 -4.18 -33.84
N LEU A 90 -28.11 -3.72 -33.60
CA LEU A 90 -28.38 -2.32 -33.27
C LEU A 90 -27.71 -1.91 -31.94
N LYS A 91 -27.76 -2.76 -30.90
CA LYS A 91 -26.98 -2.59 -29.67
C LYS A 91 -25.49 -2.41 -29.95
N MET A 92 -24.92 -3.24 -30.82
CA MET A 92 -23.50 -3.15 -31.20
C MET A 92 -23.16 -1.84 -31.93
N VAL A 93 -24.04 -1.36 -32.81
CA VAL A 93 -23.87 -0.07 -33.50
C VAL A 93 -23.89 1.08 -32.49
N ILE A 94 -24.93 1.15 -31.65
CA ILE A 94 -25.07 2.18 -30.61
C ILE A 94 -23.87 2.17 -29.67
N LYS A 95 -23.45 0.99 -29.18
CA LYS A 95 -22.30 0.82 -28.29
C LYS A 95 -21.02 1.42 -28.89
N ASN A 96 -20.71 1.12 -30.14
CA ASN A 96 -19.48 1.61 -30.78
C ASN A 96 -19.55 3.11 -31.08
N LEU A 97 -20.69 3.62 -31.57
CA LEU A 97 -20.89 5.05 -31.78
C LEU A 97 -20.70 5.83 -30.48
N LEU A 98 -21.36 5.38 -29.40
CA LEU A 98 -21.31 6.03 -28.10
C LEU A 98 -19.90 5.95 -27.48
N LYS A 99 -19.24 4.79 -27.56
CA LYS A 99 -17.85 4.60 -27.10
C LYS A 99 -16.91 5.63 -27.72
N TYR A 100 -16.88 5.70 -29.04
CA TYR A 100 -15.92 6.57 -29.73
C TYR A 100 -16.30 8.05 -29.68
N ARG A 101 -17.59 8.37 -29.52
CA ARG A 101 -18.06 9.72 -29.17
C ARG A 101 -17.53 10.18 -27.82
N ILE A 102 -17.67 9.36 -26.79
CA ILE A 102 -17.28 9.70 -25.41
C ILE A 102 -15.75 9.73 -25.23
N VAL A 103 -15.01 8.81 -25.85
CA VAL A 103 -13.54 8.76 -25.77
C VAL A 103 -12.89 9.83 -26.67
N GLY A 104 -13.65 10.49 -27.54
CA GLY A 104 -13.16 11.56 -28.42
C GLY A 104 -12.41 11.05 -29.66
N GLU A 105 -12.65 9.80 -30.07
CA GLU A 105 -12.03 9.16 -31.25
C GLU A 105 -13.03 8.97 -32.41
N THR A 106 -14.12 9.73 -32.47
CA THR A 106 -15.14 9.64 -33.52
C THR A 106 -14.55 9.70 -34.93
N LEU A 107 -13.70 10.69 -35.22
CA LEU A 107 -13.12 10.86 -36.56
C LEU A 107 -12.30 9.65 -37.00
N ASP A 108 -11.44 9.14 -36.11
CA ASP A 108 -10.60 7.98 -36.38
C ASP A 108 -11.42 6.70 -36.55
N PHE A 109 -12.48 6.54 -35.76
CA PHE A 109 -13.42 5.44 -35.91
C PHE A 109 -14.11 5.45 -37.28
N PHE A 110 -14.62 6.61 -37.73
CA PHE A 110 -15.26 6.73 -39.05
C PHE A 110 -14.26 6.59 -40.20
N ASN A 111 -13.01 7.03 -40.02
CA ASN A 111 -11.93 6.73 -40.97
C ASN A 111 -11.70 5.21 -41.08
N ALA A 112 -11.71 4.48 -39.95
CA ALA A 112 -11.63 3.03 -39.94
C ALA A 112 -12.85 2.37 -40.62
N LEU A 113 -14.06 2.89 -40.43
CA LEU A 113 -15.26 2.41 -41.13
C LEU A 113 -15.20 2.63 -42.63
N ASN A 114 -14.70 3.77 -43.11
CA ASN A 114 -14.50 4.00 -44.54
C ASN A 114 -13.41 3.09 -45.12
N LYS A 115 -12.34 2.79 -44.36
CA LYS A 115 -11.37 1.76 -44.75
C LYS A 115 -12.00 0.37 -44.82
N LEU A 116 -12.86 0.01 -43.86
CA LEU A 116 -13.62 -1.25 -43.87
C LEU A 116 -14.52 -1.34 -45.10
N LYS A 117 -15.27 -0.26 -45.41
CA LYS A 117 -16.10 -0.12 -46.61
C LYS A 117 -15.32 -0.48 -47.86
N ASN A 118 -14.22 0.23 -48.10
CA ASN A 118 -13.37 0.01 -49.27
C ASN A 118 -12.82 -1.42 -49.32
N TYR A 119 -12.35 -1.95 -48.18
CA TYR A 119 -11.86 -3.31 -48.07
C TYR A 119 -12.92 -4.35 -48.46
N ILE A 120 -14.14 -4.27 -47.91
CA ILE A 120 -15.21 -5.24 -48.17
C ILE A 120 -15.66 -5.20 -49.64
N PHE A 121 -15.80 -4.01 -50.24
CA PHE A 121 -16.18 -3.89 -51.65
C PHE A 121 -15.08 -4.38 -52.59
N ILE A 122 -13.80 -4.17 -52.27
CA ILE A 122 -12.69 -4.74 -53.04
C ILE A 122 -12.72 -6.28 -52.96
N GLN A 123 -12.90 -6.84 -51.75
CA GLN A 123 -12.96 -8.29 -51.57
C GLN A 123 -14.17 -8.93 -52.28
N SER A 124 -15.33 -8.27 -52.27
CA SER A 124 -16.52 -8.77 -52.97
C SER A 124 -16.37 -8.69 -54.48
N ALA A 125 -15.73 -7.64 -55.01
CA ALA A 125 -15.43 -7.49 -56.43
C ALA A 125 -14.44 -8.58 -56.91
N ILE A 126 -13.38 -8.85 -56.15
CA ILE A 126 -12.43 -9.96 -56.43
C ILE A 126 -13.15 -11.30 -56.46
N ALA A 127 -14.08 -11.52 -55.53
CA ALA A 127 -14.88 -12.74 -55.44
C ALA A 127 -16.06 -12.79 -56.44
N LYS A 128 -16.24 -11.76 -57.28
CA LYS A 128 -17.35 -11.60 -58.23
C LYS A 128 -18.73 -11.74 -57.57
N VAL A 129 -18.88 -11.20 -56.36
CA VAL A 129 -20.12 -11.25 -55.59
C VAL A 129 -20.99 -10.04 -55.92
N PRO A 130 -22.23 -10.21 -56.41
CA PRO A 130 -23.13 -9.09 -56.65
C PRO A 130 -23.62 -8.50 -55.31
N LEU A 131 -23.96 -7.20 -55.31
CA LEU A 131 -24.30 -6.44 -54.10
C LEU A 131 -25.39 -7.11 -53.23
N HIS A 132 -26.45 -7.66 -53.85
CA HIS A 132 -27.53 -8.34 -53.13
C HIS A 132 -27.10 -9.63 -52.40
N LYS A 133 -25.93 -10.20 -52.74
CA LYS A 133 -25.33 -11.37 -52.05
C LYS A 133 -24.21 -10.97 -51.08
N LEU A 134 -23.95 -9.68 -50.91
CA LEU A 134 -22.90 -9.20 -50.02
C LEU A 134 -23.07 -9.68 -48.57
N PRO A 135 -24.29 -9.68 -47.96
CA PRO A 135 -24.48 -10.24 -46.62
C PRO A 135 -24.09 -11.71 -46.51
N GLN A 136 -24.51 -12.53 -47.49
CA GLN A 136 -24.20 -13.97 -47.52
C GLN A 136 -22.69 -14.22 -47.66
N PHE A 137 -22.01 -13.39 -48.46
CA PHE A 137 -20.56 -13.43 -48.60
C PHE A 137 -19.85 -13.09 -47.30
N ILE A 138 -20.26 -12.01 -46.62
CA ILE A 138 -19.68 -11.60 -45.34
C ILE A 138 -19.86 -12.72 -44.30
N THR A 139 -21.06 -13.27 -44.15
CA THR A 139 -21.33 -14.34 -43.18
C THR A 139 -20.50 -15.58 -43.48
N ARG A 140 -20.44 -16.03 -44.74
CA ARG A 140 -19.69 -17.23 -45.13
C ARG A 140 -18.18 -17.07 -44.94
N ASP A 141 -17.63 -15.92 -45.30
CA ASP A 141 -16.19 -15.68 -45.35
C ASP A 141 -15.66 -14.86 -44.15
N LEU A 142 -16.47 -14.66 -43.10
CA LEU A 142 -16.19 -13.78 -41.96
C LEU A 142 -14.78 -13.95 -41.38
N ASN A 143 -14.39 -15.19 -41.06
CA ASN A 143 -13.06 -15.48 -40.48
C ASN A 143 -11.92 -15.02 -41.40
N ARG A 144 -12.04 -15.32 -42.69
CA ARG A 144 -11.03 -14.94 -43.70
C ARG A 144 -10.98 -13.42 -43.86
N LEU A 145 -12.14 -12.79 -43.95
CA LEU A 145 -12.27 -11.34 -44.12
C LEU A 145 -11.72 -10.59 -42.91
N TYR A 146 -12.06 -11.01 -41.69
CA TYR A 146 -11.54 -10.40 -40.47
C TYR A 146 -10.02 -10.60 -40.36
N ASN A 147 -9.51 -11.82 -40.56
CA ASN A 147 -8.08 -12.10 -40.43
C ASN A 147 -7.22 -11.30 -41.42
N LYS A 148 -7.71 -11.05 -42.63
CA LYS A 148 -7.01 -10.25 -43.67
C LYS A 148 -7.34 -8.75 -43.63
N CYS A 149 -8.19 -8.32 -42.71
CA CYS A 149 -8.60 -6.93 -42.57
C CYS A 149 -7.40 -6.03 -42.14
N PRO A 150 -7.31 -4.78 -42.63
CA PRO A 150 -6.28 -3.83 -42.20
C PRO A 150 -6.20 -3.68 -40.67
N SER A 151 -4.97 -3.51 -40.15
CA SER A 151 -4.71 -3.33 -38.72
C SER A 151 -5.45 -2.15 -38.12
N GLU A 152 -5.60 -1.06 -38.87
CA GLU A 152 -6.28 0.14 -38.44
C GLU A 152 -7.78 -0.08 -38.26
N VAL A 153 -8.38 -1.04 -38.97
CA VAL A 153 -9.78 -1.41 -38.74
C VAL A 153 -9.90 -2.30 -37.51
N LYS A 154 -8.98 -3.26 -37.33
CA LYS A 154 -8.96 -4.16 -36.17
C LYS A 154 -8.69 -3.43 -34.85
N LYS A 155 -8.02 -2.27 -34.89
CA LYS A 155 -7.86 -1.38 -33.72
C LYS A 155 -9.21 -0.97 -33.13
N TYR A 156 -10.22 -0.76 -33.98
CA TYR A 156 -11.53 -0.25 -33.57
C TYR A 156 -12.61 -1.34 -33.52
N LEU A 157 -12.50 -2.36 -34.36
CA LEU A 157 -13.53 -3.39 -34.51
C LEU A 157 -12.99 -4.75 -34.10
N ASN A 158 -13.53 -5.27 -33.00
CA ASN A 158 -13.46 -6.69 -32.71
C ASN A 158 -14.25 -7.48 -33.79
N LYS A 159 -14.17 -8.81 -33.75
CA LYS A 159 -14.76 -9.65 -34.80
C LYS A 159 -16.28 -9.48 -34.95
N ASP A 160 -17.00 -9.29 -33.83
CA ASP A 160 -18.45 -9.15 -33.84
C ASP A 160 -18.87 -7.77 -34.35
N ALA A 161 -18.21 -6.71 -33.88
CA ALA A 161 -18.40 -5.36 -34.40
C ALA A 161 -18.03 -5.30 -35.89
N PHE A 162 -16.94 -5.95 -36.31
CA PHE A 162 -16.57 -6.07 -37.72
C PHE A 162 -17.68 -6.68 -38.56
N PHE A 163 -18.31 -7.76 -38.08
CA PHE A 163 -19.44 -8.39 -38.78
C PHE A 163 -20.62 -7.44 -38.92
N VAL A 164 -21.05 -6.82 -37.82
CA VAL A 164 -22.19 -5.89 -37.79
C VAL A 164 -21.97 -4.69 -38.70
N PHE A 165 -20.83 -4.02 -38.56
CA PHE A 165 -20.51 -2.86 -39.40
C PHE A 165 -20.31 -3.26 -40.87
N SER A 166 -19.78 -4.46 -41.17
CA SER A 166 -19.69 -4.97 -42.55
C SER A 166 -21.06 -5.16 -43.20
N LEU A 167 -22.09 -5.52 -42.42
CA LEU A 167 -23.46 -5.60 -42.93
C LEU A 167 -24.08 -4.21 -43.13
N LEU A 168 -23.77 -3.26 -42.25
CA LEU A 168 -24.27 -1.88 -42.31
C LEU A 168 -23.72 -1.12 -43.52
N ILE A 169 -22.43 -1.27 -43.83
CA ILE A 169 -21.78 -0.56 -44.96
C ILE A 169 -22.33 -0.94 -46.34
N LYS A 170 -23.12 -2.03 -46.46
CA LYS A 170 -23.66 -2.50 -47.75
C LYS A 170 -24.44 -1.40 -48.48
N ASP A 171 -25.06 -0.50 -47.71
CA ASP A 171 -25.94 0.56 -48.21
C ASP A 171 -25.18 1.85 -48.57
N TYR A 172 -23.85 1.88 -48.39
CA TYR A 172 -23.01 3.09 -48.50
C TYR A 172 -21.92 3.02 -49.58
N GLN A 173 -22.07 2.18 -50.60
CA GLN A 173 -20.99 1.86 -51.57
C GLN A 173 -20.22 3.08 -52.12
N ASN A 174 -20.92 4.16 -52.48
CA ASN A 174 -20.33 5.35 -53.11
C ASN A 174 -20.43 6.61 -52.24
N ILE A 175 -20.71 6.45 -50.95
CA ILE A 175 -20.91 7.56 -50.02
C ILE A 175 -19.92 7.38 -48.87
N ASP A 176 -19.29 8.47 -48.45
CA ASP A 176 -18.46 8.44 -47.26
C ASP A 176 -19.33 8.32 -46.01
N ILE A 177 -18.94 7.39 -45.15
CA ILE A 177 -19.67 7.10 -43.92
C ILE A 177 -19.20 8.13 -42.91
N GLU A 178 -20.10 9.03 -42.54
CA GLU A 178 -19.93 9.97 -41.43
C GLU A 178 -20.89 9.60 -40.30
N GLU A 179 -20.62 10.12 -39.10
CA GLU A 179 -21.49 9.92 -37.94
C GLU A 179 -22.93 10.34 -38.22
N LYS A 180 -23.08 11.55 -38.77
CA LYS A 180 -24.38 12.10 -39.16
C LYS A 180 -25.15 11.16 -40.07
N THR A 181 -24.46 10.50 -41.02
CA THR A 181 -25.09 9.59 -41.98
C THR A 181 -25.72 8.37 -41.31
N ILE A 182 -25.03 7.76 -40.34
CA ILE A 182 -25.56 6.61 -39.60
C ILE A 182 -26.65 7.07 -38.63
N VAL A 183 -26.39 8.13 -37.89
CA VAL A 183 -27.31 8.64 -36.86
C VAL A 183 -28.66 9.05 -37.46
N GLU A 184 -28.66 9.72 -38.61
CA GLU A 184 -29.88 10.09 -39.34
C GLU A 184 -30.61 8.86 -39.90
N ALA A 185 -29.87 7.89 -40.46
CA ALA A 185 -30.45 6.69 -41.05
C ALA A 185 -31.24 5.84 -40.04
N PHE A 186 -30.81 5.83 -38.77
CA PHE A 186 -31.49 5.11 -37.70
C PHE A 186 -32.30 6.01 -36.76
N ASN A 187 -32.38 7.32 -37.03
CA ASN A 187 -33.06 8.31 -36.18
C ASN A 187 -32.68 8.20 -34.68
N MET A 188 -31.38 8.10 -34.39
CA MET A 188 -30.89 7.75 -33.04
C MET A 188 -30.16 8.89 -32.31
N GLU A 189 -30.20 10.12 -32.83
CA GLU A 189 -29.45 11.25 -32.25
C GLU A 189 -29.91 11.56 -30.81
N GLU A 190 -31.21 11.60 -30.57
CA GLU A 190 -31.77 11.83 -29.23
C GLU A 190 -31.44 10.67 -28.30
N CYS A 191 -31.56 9.43 -28.78
CA CYS A 191 -31.18 8.23 -28.02
C CYS A 191 -29.71 8.25 -27.60
N LEU A 192 -28.79 8.57 -28.53
CA LEU A 192 -27.36 8.65 -28.23
C LEU A 192 -27.05 9.76 -27.22
N LYS A 193 -27.70 10.92 -27.33
CA LYS A 193 -27.54 12.02 -26.37
C LYS A 193 -28.02 11.66 -24.96
N GLU A 194 -29.16 10.99 -24.85
CA GLU A 194 -29.66 10.54 -23.53
C GLU A 194 -28.78 9.43 -22.94
N LEU A 195 -28.36 8.46 -23.75
CA LEU A 195 -27.42 7.42 -23.32
C LEU A 195 -26.08 8.02 -22.89
N GLU A 196 -25.55 9.02 -23.59
CA GLU A 196 -24.31 9.70 -23.22
C GLU A 196 -24.40 10.33 -21.83
N LYS A 197 -25.51 11.03 -21.53
CA LYS A 197 -25.77 11.58 -20.19
C LYS A 197 -25.82 10.48 -19.14
N VAL A 198 -26.51 9.37 -19.41
CA VAL A 198 -26.62 8.22 -18.50
C VAL A 198 -25.24 7.60 -18.25
N VAL A 199 -24.43 7.40 -19.29
CA VAL A 199 -23.07 6.84 -19.17
C VAL A 199 -22.17 7.74 -18.34
N VAL A 200 -22.17 9.05 -18.59
CA VAL A 200 -21.40 10.02 -17.80
C VAL A 200 -21.86 10.01 -16.34
N LYS A 201 -23.17 9.90 -16.09
CA LYS A 201 -23.75 9.79 -14.75
C LYS A 201 -23.32 8.50 -14.06
N ILE A 202 -23.45 7.34 -14.69
CA ILE A 202 -23.00 6.04 -14.14
C ILE A 202 -21.53 6.12 -13.77
N ARG A 203 -20.68 6.64 -14.66
CA ARG A 203 -19.25 6.78 -14.37
C ARG A 203 -18.98 7.70 -13.18
N GLY A 204 -19.58 8.89 -13.18
CA GLY A 204 -19.28 9.94 -12.20
C GLY A 204 -19.90 9.71 -10.82
N GLU A 205 -21.13 9.22 -10.78
CA GLU A 205 -21.93 9.12 -9.56
C GLU A 205 -21.97 7.69 -8.98
N ILE A 206 -21.63 6.66 -9.77
CA ILE A 206 -21.67 5.27 -9.34
C ILE A 206 -20.27 4.65 -9.37
N TYR A 207 -19.65 4.56 -10.55
CA TYR A 207 -18.36 3.86 -10.72
C TYR A 207 -17.26 4.45 -9.83
N LEU A 208 -16.94 5.74 -10.02
CA LEU A 208 -15.83 6.37 -9.30
C LEU A 208 -16.05 6.39 -7.78
N PRO A 209 -17.26 6.72 -7.26
CA PRO A 209 -17.53 6.63 -5.83
C PRO A 209 -17.43 5.22 -5.26
N SER A 210 -18.06 4.21 -5.89
CA SER A 210 -18.03 2.81 -5.38
C SER A 210 -16.62 2.26 -5.31
N LEU A 211 -15.83 2.53 -6.35
CA LEU A 211 -14.43 2.17 -6.40
C LEU A 211 -13.59 2.92 -5.36
N THR A 212 -13.81 4.22 -5.18
CA THR A 212 -13.08 5.01 -4.18
C THR A 212 -13.40 4.51 -2.77
N ASP A 213 -14.68 4.28 -2.47
CA ASP A 213 -15.14 3.69 -1.20
C ASP A 213 -14.47 2.33 -0.95
N PHE A 214 -14.48 1.45 -1.95
CA PHE A 214 -13.83 0.14 -1.85
C PHE A 214 -12.33 0.24 -1.52
N LEU A 215 -11.60 1.07 -2.25
CA LEU A 215 -10.15 1.22 -2.06
C LEU A 215 -9.78 1.95 -0.77
N SER A 216 -10.67 2.80 -0.27
CA SER A 216 -10.46 3.49 1.00
C SER A 216 -10.45 2.53 2.18
N LYS A 217 -11.06 1.34 2.04
CA LYS A 217 -11.16 0.30 3.09
C LYS A 217 -10.06 -0.77 2.99
N ILE A 218 -9.19 -0.66 1.99
CA ILE A 218 -8.08 -1.57 1.76
C ILE A 218 -6.79 -0.89 2.19
N THR A 219 -5.91 -1.64 2.84
CA THR A 219 -4.54 -1.22 3.08
C THR A 219 -3.55 -2.20 2.46
N VAL A 220 -2.43 -1.65 2.01
CA VAL A 220 -1.35 -2.39 1.37
C VAL A 220 -0.02 -1.97 1.98
N THR A 221 0.82 -2.96 2.25
CA THR A 221 2.25 -2.76 2.48
C THR A 221 3.07 -3.73 1.64
N CYS A 222 4.28 -3.31 1.27
CA CYS A 222 5.08 -3.98 0.26
C CYS A 222 6.42 -4.45 0.84
N PHE A 223 6.88 -5.58 0.33
CA PHE A 223 8.18 -6.18 0.60
C PHE A 223 8.81 -6.62 -0.71
N SER A 224 10.11 -6.86 -0.70
CA SER A 224 10.85 -7.44 -1.82
C SER A 224 11.34 -8.83 -1.45
N ALA A 225 11.33 -9.77 -2.40
CA ALA A 225 12.01 -11.06 -2.28
C ALA A 225 13.43 -11.05 -2.88
N SER A 226 13.86 -9.91 -3.45
CA SER A 226 15.07 -9.81 -4.26
C SER A 226 16.40 -9.82 -3.50
N GLY A 227 16.38 -10.05 -2.18
CA GLY A 227 17.56 -10.02 -1.33
C GLY A 227 17.89 -8.65 -0.77
N TRP A 228 18.94 -8.60 0.06
CA TRP A 228 19.54 -7.35 0.54
C TRP A 228 20.57 -6.78 -0.45
N ASP A 229 21.04 -7.58 -1.41
CA ASP A 229 22.11 -7.29 -2.38
C ASP A 229 21.60 -6.74 -3.73
N ASN A 230 20.33 -6.35 -3.81
CA ASN A 230 19.76 -5.75 -5.02
C ASN A 230 20.14 -4.28 -5.17
N GLN A 231 21.07 -4.00 -6.10
CA GLN A 231 21.56 -2.65 -6.40
C GLN A 231 20.47 -1.67 -6.85
N LEU A 232 19.48 -2.12 -7.62
CA LEU A 232 18.39 -1.25 -8.10
C LEU A 232 17.44 -0.88 -6.95
N MET A 233 17.21 -1.80 -6.01
CA MET A 233 16.43 -1.52 -4.81
C MET A 233 17.14 -0.50 -3.92
N TRP A 234 18.45 -0.65 -3.71
CA TRP A 234 19.25 0.35 -2.99
C TRP A 234 19.18 1.74 -3.64
N SER A 235 19.31 1.79 -4.97
CA SER A 235 19.30 3.04 -5.74
C SER A 235 17.96 3.78 -5.61
N HIS A 236 16.84 3.07 -5.73
CA HIS A 236 15.50 3.68 -5.80
C HIS A 236 14.84 3.87 -4.43
N TYR A 237 14.99 2.92 -3.52
CA TYR A 237 14.19 2.86 -2.29
C TYR A 237 14.99 3.13 -1.02
N ALA A 238 16.33 3.04 -1.06
CA ALA A 238 17.19 3.35 0.09
C ALA A 238 18.02 4.62 -0.12
N ASN A 239 17.38 5.68 -0.64
CA ASN A 239 17.98 7.01 -0.83
C ASN A 239 19.35 6.95 -1.52
N SER A 240 19.47 6.16 -2.60
CA SER A 240 20.73 5.96 -3.32
C SER A 240 21.88 5.49 -2.42
N TYR A 241 21.65 4.39 -1.69
CA TYR A 241 22.62 3.78 -0.76
C TYR A 241 22.88 4.56 0.54
N SER A 242 22.18 5.66 0.82
CA SER A 242 22.24 6.36 2.13
C SER A 242 21.14 5.91 3.12
N GLY A 243 20.35 4.90 2.74
CA GLY A 243 19.25 4.38 3.55
C GLY A 243 19.59 3.07 4.26
N ILE A 244 18.58 2.24 4.49
CA ILE A 244 18.71 0.92 5.09
C ILE A 244 17.94 -0.13 4.30
N CYS A 245 18.27 -1.40 4.53
CA CYS A 245 17.50 -2.56 4.12
C CYS A 245 17.16 -3.40 5.36
N VAL A 246 15.87 -3.54 5.67
CA VAL A 246 15.36 -4.35 6.78
C VAL A 246 14.98 -5.72 6.26
N GLU A 247 15.58 -6.78 6.79
CA GLU A 247 15.32 -8.17 6.46
C GLU A 247 14.36 -8.78 7.50
N TYR A 248 13.24 -9.32 7.03
CA TYR A 248 12.20 -9.96 7.83
C TYR A 248 12.17 -11.46 7.59
N ASP A 249 12.04 -12.25 8.66
CA ASP A 249 11.86 -13.70 8.59
C ASP A 249 10.38 -14.09 8.77
N PHE A 250 9.65 -14.12 7.66
CA PHE A 250 8.23 -14.53 7.63
C PHE A 250 8.04 -16.02 7.95
N GLY A 251 9.12 -16.81 8.05
CA GLY A 251 9.05 -18.18 8.55
C GLY A 251 8.66 -18.24 10.03
N LYS A 252 8.87 -17.14 10.77
CA LYS A 252 8.44 -16.97 12.17
C LYS A 252 7.00 -16.46 12.32
N MET A 253 6.29 -16.20 11.22
CA MET A 253 4.91 -15.71 11.26
C MET A 253 3.96 -16.78 11.81
N ASP A 254 3.43 -16.54 13.01
CA ASP A 254 2.51 -17.43 13.72
C ASP A 254 1.04 -17.01 13.60
N LYS A 255 0.78 -15.72 13.38
CA LYS A 255 -0.56 -15.13 13.23
C LYS A 255 -0.85 -14.69 11.80
N PHE A 256 -2.14 -14.58 11.49
CA PHE A 256 -2.59 -13.98 10.24
C PHE A 256 -2.50 -12.45 10.36
N ILE A 257 -1.65 -11.84 9.53
CA ILE A 257 -1.42 -10.38 9.53
C ILE A 257 -1.93 -9.69 8.25
N GLY A 258 -2.48 -10.48 7.31
CA GLY A 258 -3.00 -10.03 6.03
C GLY A 258 -2.70 -11.02 4.92
N PHE A 259 -3.25 -10.77 3.74
CA PHE A 259 -3.04 -11.62 2.57
C PHE A 259 -1.77 -11.24 1.83
N MET A 260 -0.73 -12.07 1.95
CA MET A 260 0.60 -11.82 1.39
C MET A 260 0.83 -12.58 0.08
N TYR A 261 0.98 -11.87 -1.05
CA TYR A 261 1.15 -12.51 -2.36
C TYR A 261 2.18 -11.79 -3.24
N PRO A 262 2.82 -12.50 -4.19
CA PRO A 262 3.74 -11.90 -5.14
C PRO A 262 2.99 -11.04 -6.16
N VAL A 263 3.64 -9.98 -6.60
CA VAL A 263 3.16 -9.11 -7.68
C VAL A 263 3.37 -9.81 -9.03
N ASN A 264 2.34 -9.73 -9.87
CA ASN A 264 2.33 -10.16 -11.26
C ASN A 264 2.77 -9.02 -12.18
N TYR A 265 3.90 -9.21 -12.84
CA TYR A 265 4.48 -8.24 -13.74
C TYR A 265 3.95 -8.40 -15.17
N SER A 266 3.35 -7.34 -15.72
CA SER A 266 2.70 -7.35 -17.04
C SER A 266 2.94 -6.05 -17.81
N SER A 267 2.91 -6.12 -19.14
CA SER A 267 2.86 -4.92 -20.02
C SER A 267 1.44 -4.40 -20.23
N VAL A 268 0.43 -5.17 -19.80
CA VAL A 268 -0.99 -4.82 -19.90
C VAL A 268 -1.56 -4.71 -18.50
N ARG A 269 -2.14 -3.55 -18.17
CA ARG A 269 -2.77 -3.33 -16.87
C ARG A 269 -4.12 -4.05 -16.79
N PRO A 270 -4.42 -4.77 -15.69
CA PRO A 270 -5.77 -5.26 -15.44
C PRO A 270 -6.74 -4.08 -15.24
N THR A 271 -8.03 -4.32 -15.34
CA THR A 271 -9.05 -3.28 -15.16
C THR A 271 -10.13 -3.84 -14.27
N ILE A 272 -10.45 -3.12 -13.19
CA ILE A 272 -11.56 -3.48 -12.30
C ILE A 272 -12.86 -3.12 -13.00
N SER A 273 -13.70 -4.13 -13.24
CA SER A 273 -15.04 -3.91 -13.76
C SER A 273 -16.03 -3.57 -12.65
N LEU A 274 -17.16 -2.95 -13.00
CA LEU A 274 -18.30 -2.80 -12.07
C LEU A 274 -18.80 -4.15 -11.59
N LYS A 275 -18.79 -5.15 -12.48
CA LYS A 275 -19.18 -6.52 -12.16
C LYS A 275 -18.27 -7.13 -11.10
N ASP A 276 -16.97 -6.84 -11.15
CA ASP A 276 -16.03 -7.29 -10.11
C ASP A 276 -16.31 -6.65 -8.76
N LEU A 277 -16.87 -5.44 -8.73
CA LEU A 277 -17.34 -4.75 -7.54
C LEU A 277 -18.77 -5.15 -7.13
N GLY A 278 -19.37 -6.15 -7.79
CA GLY A 278 -20.73 -6.62 -7.51
C GLY A 278 -21.85 -5.81 -8.18
N LEU A 279 -21.53 -4.84 -9.03
CA LEU A 279 -22.50 -4.03 -9.77
C LEU A 279 -22.74 -4.63 -11.17
N THR A 280 -23.66 -5.60 -11.25
CA THR A 280 -24.08 -6.24 -12.51
C THR A 280 -25.25 -5.53 -13.18
N GLU A 281 -26.10 -4.89 -12.39
CA GLU A 281 -27.29 -4.17 -12.84
C GLU A 281 -27.49 -2.90 -12.00
N LEU A 282 -28.13 -1.90 -12.60
CA LEU A 282 -28.46 -0.64 -11.94
C LEU A 282 -29.86 -0.71 -11.31
N LYS A 283 -30.07 -1.72 -10.47
CA LYS A 283 -31.32 -1.88 -9.69
C LYS A 283 -31.15 -1.24 -8.33
N LYS A 284 -32.24 -0.68 -7.82
CA LYS A 284 -32.30 -0.14 -6.46
C LYS A 284 -33.23 -0.95 -5.58
N ASP A 285 -32.90 -1.03 -4.30
CA ASP A 285 -33.75 -1.64 -3.28
C ASP A 285 -34.83 -0.68 -2.79
N GLU A 286 -35.61 -1.11 -1.78
CA GLU A 286 -36.69 -0.31 -1.19
C GLU A 286 -36.20 0.97 -0.48
N LYS A 287 -34.89 1.09 -0.22
CA LYS A 287 -34.24 2.24 0.41
C LYS A 287 -33.56 3.17 -0.60
N ASP A 288 -33.76 2.94 -1.89
CA ASP A 288 -33.13 3.67 -2.99
C ASP A 288 -31.59 3.44 -3.09
N GLU A 289 -31.09 2.36 -2.48
CA GLU A 289 -29.68 1.93 -2.55
C GLU A 289 -29.46 0.94 -3.71
N LEU A 290 -28.30 1.00 -4.37
CA LEU A 290 -27.98 0.07 -5.46
C LEU A 290 -27.83 -1.36 -4.94
N ILE A 291 -28.53 -2.30 -5.59
CA ILE A 291 -28.40 -3.73 -5.31
C ILE A 291 -27.03 -4.18 -5.82
N THR A 292 -26.22 -4.70 -4.91
CA THR A 292 -24.88 -5.23 -5.20
C THR A 292 -24.83 -6.72 -4.94
N GLU A 293 -24.13 -7.45 -5.81
CA GLU A 293 -23.73 -8.83 -5.62
C GLU A 293 -22.41 -8.94 -4.84
N LYS A 294 -21.97 -10.17 -4.58
CA LYS A 294 -20.70 -10.42 -3.90
C LYS A 294 -19.53 -9.97 -4.78
N VAL A 295 -18.65 -9.12 -4.22
CA VAL A 295 -17.40 -8.67 -4.84
C VAL A 295 -16.54 -9.86 -5.26
N ASN A 296 -15.99 -9.80 -6.48
CA ASN A 296 -15.06 -10.78 -7.01
C ASN A 296 -13.64 -10.53 -6.46
N ILE A 297 -13.38 -11.05 -5.25
CA ILE A 297 -12.09 -10.89 -4.56
C ILE A 297 -10.91 -11.32 -5.43
N ASN A 298 -11.04 -12.38 -6.23
CA ASN A 298 -9.95 -12.82 -7.12
C ASN A 298 -9.58 -11.76 -8.17
N ALA A 299 -10.57 -11.11 -8.77
CA ALA A 299 -10.32 -10.03 -9.73
C ALA A 299 -9.66 -8.84 -9.04
N ILE A 300 -10.12 -8.48 -7.84
CA ILE A 300 -9.50 -7.42 -7.04
C ILE A 300 -8.04 -7.75 -6.73
N PHE A 301 -7.74 -8.96 -6.26
CA PHE A 301 -6.37 -9.36 -5.95
C PHE A 301 -5.49 -9.38 -7.19
N SER A 302 -6.00 -9.89 -8.32
CA SER A 302 -5.27 -9.89 -9.59
C SER A 302 -4.83 -8.49 -10.03
N TYR A 303 -5.58 -7.49 -9.57
CA TYR A 303 -5.36 -6.10 -9.86
C TYR A 303 -4.43 -5.43 -8.84
N LEU A 304 -4.68 -5.64 -7.55
CA LEU A 304 -3.83 -5.13 -6.46
C LEU A 304 -2.43 -5.74 -6.50
N LEU A 305 -2.28 -6.87 -7.18
CA LEU A 305 -1.00 -7.57 -7.39
C LEU A 305 -0.53 -7.41 -8.83
N ALA A 306 -0.83 -6.32 -9.53
CA ALA A 306 -0.32 -6.07 -10.88
C ALA A 306 0.59 -4.85 -10.93
N LYS A 307 1.74 -5.01 -11.59
CA LYS A 307 2.73 -3.93 -11.78
C LYS A 307 3.36 -4.03 -13.16
N ASN A 308 3.91 -2.91 -13.65
CA ASN A 308 4.56 -2.90 -14.95
C ASN A 308 5.82 -3.79 -14.94
N LYS A 309 6.03 -4.54 -16.02
CA LYS A 309 7.21 -5.41 -16.21
C LYS A 309 8.56 -4.73 -16.02
N CYS A 310 8.70 -3.42 -16.23
CA CYS A 310 9.96 -2.72 -15.99
C CYS A 310 10.43 -2.76 -14.53
N TRP A 311 9.52 -3.01 -13.58
CA TRP A 311 9.79 -3.11 -12.14
C TRP A 311 9.97 -4.55 -11.66
N SER A 312 10.12 -5.52 -12.55
CA SER A 312 10.21 -6.95 -12.16
C SER A 312 11.43 -7.29 -11.31
N TYR A 313 12.46 -6.43 -11.31
CA TYR A 313 13.65 -6.59 -10.47
C TYR A 313 13.34 -6.39 -8.98
N GLU A 314 12.19 -5.80 -8.62
CA GLU A 314 11.83 -5.64 -7.22
C GLU A 314 11.41 -6.94 -6.55
N GLU A 315 10.96 -7.92 -7.34
CA GLU A 315 10.37 -9.17 -6.84
C GLU A 315 9.37 -8.90 -5.70
N GLU A 316 8.46 -7.95 -5.95
CA GLU A 316 7.60 -7.34 -4.94
C GLU A 316 6.54 -8.33 -4.44
N TRP A 317 6.31 -8.30 -3.13
CA TRP A 317 5.23 -8.97 -2.44
C TRP A 317 4.40 -7.95 -1.68
N ARG A 318 3.07 -8.13 -1.68
CA ARG A 318 2.13 -7.22 -1.01
C ARG A 318 1.36 -7.96 0.05
N ILE A 319 1.32 -7.40 1.25
CA ILE A 319 0.32 -7.74 2.26
C ILE A 319 -0.89 -6.84 2.02
N ILE A 320 -2.05 -7.46 1.81
CA ILE A 320 -3.33 -6.79 1.54
C ILE A 320 -4.28 -7.07 2.70
N ASN A 321 -4.83 -6.03 3.31
CA ASN A 321 -5.86 -6.12 4.33
C ASN A 321 -7.15 -5.47 3.80
N VAL A 322 -8.28 -6.17 3.93
CA VAL A 322 -9.57 -5.83 3.29
C VAL A 322 -10.67 -5.44 4.27
N GLU A 323 -10.35 -5.32 5.57
CA GLU A 323 -11.30 -5.06 6.65
C GLU A 323 -10.81 -3.87 7.51
N GLY A 324 -10.84 -2.67 6.93
CA GLY A 324 -10.46 -1.44 7.61
C GLY A 324 -11.53 -0.35 7.54
N GLU A 325 -11.46 0.58 8.49
CA GLU A 325 -12.19 1.84 8.41
C GLU A 325 -11.72 2.64 7.18
N PRO A 326 -12.64 3.28 6.43
CA PRO A 326 -12.29 4.10 5.27
C PRO A 326 -11.17 5.10 5.59
N TYR A 327 -10.20 5.20 4.67
CA TYR A 327 -9.07 6.13 4.73
C TYR A 327 -8.16 5.96 5.96
N THR A 328 -8.29 4.86 6.68
CA THR A 328 -7.53 4.60 7.90
C THR A 328 -6.34 3.69 7.60
N PRO A 329 -5.09 4.18 7.72
CA PRO A 329 -3.93 3.31 7.63
C PRO A 329 -3.86 2.39 8.85
N ILE A 330 -3.14 1.28 8.70
CA ILE A 330 -2.93 0.32 9.80
C ILE A 330 -1.45 0.02 10.00
N PHE A 331 -1.10 -0.42 11.19
CA PHE A 331 0.20 -0.98 11.51
C PHE A 331 0.07 -2.49 11.54
N VAL A 332 0.71 -3.14 10.57
CA VAL A 332 0.75 -4.60 10.45
C VAL A 332 1.82 -5.12 11.41
N GLU A 333 1.48 -6.06 12.30
CA GLU A 333 2.46 -6.68 13.20
C GLU A 333 3.49 -7.48 12.38
N ALA A 334 4.76 -7.06 12.46
CA ALA A 334 5.89 -7.73 11.82
C ALA A 334 7.12 -7.75 12.78
N PRO A 335 7.01 -8.36 13.97
CA PRO A 335 8.06 -8.34 14.99
C PRO A 335 9.26 -9.24 14.66
N PHE A 336 9.27 -9.89 13.49
CA PHE A 336 10.25 -10.88 13.07
C PHE A 336 11.37 -10.28 12.20
N VAL A 337 11.83 -9.08 12.56
CA VAL A 337 13.02 -8.48 11.95
C VAL A 337 14.23 -9.37 12.28
N LYS A 338 14.92 -9.86 11.25
CA LYS A 338 16.08 -10.73 11.36
C LYS A 338 17.38 -9.95 11.35
N SER A 339 17.51 -9.00 10.43
CA SER A 339 18.69 -8.15 10.32
C SER A 339 18.38 -6.80 9.70
N ILE A 340 19.23 -5.81 9.94
CA ILE A 340 19.23 -4.51 9.26
C ILE A 340 20.58 -4.33 8.60
N THR A 341 20.58 -3.99 7.31
CA THR A 341 21.78 -3.61 6.57
C THR A 341 21.78 -2.10 6.38
N LEU A 342 22.85 -1.44 6.85
CA LEU A 342 23.08 -0.01 6.73
C LEU A 342 23.71 0.31 5.38
N GLY A 343 23.22 1.35 4.73
CA GLY A 343 23.78 1.88 3.49
C GLY A 343 25.20 2.45 3.67
N LEU A 344 25.85 2.75 2.55
CA LEU A 344 27.25 3.22 2.48
C LEU A 344 27.41 4.61 3.10
N ASP A 345 26.47 5.49 2.79
CA ASP A 345 26.50 6.91 3.18
C ASP A 345 25.37 7.22 4.17
N LEU A 346 25.05 6.26 5.04
CA LEU A 346 24.08 6.47 6.10
C LEU A 346 24.62 7.51 7.09
N ASP A 347 23.76 8.44 7.49
CA ASP A 347 24.11 9.46 8.46
C ASP A 347 24.59 8.88 9.79
N ASP A 348 25.66 9.46 10.37
CA ASP A 348 26.26 8.98 11.63
C ASP A 348 25.27 8.88 12.79
N ILE A 349 24.37 9.87 12.95
CA ILE A 349 23.37 9.88 14.03
C ILE A 349 22.36 8.75 13.81
N CYS A 350 21.88 8.60 12.57
CA CYS A 350 20.97 7.53 12.22
C CYS A 350 21.62 6.15 12.38
N LYS A 351 22.90 6.02 12.01
CA LYS A 351 23.70 4.80 12.19
C LYS A 351 23.83 4.44 13.67
N GLN A 352 24.11 5.41 14.55
CA GLN A 352 24.17 5.20 15.99
C GLN A 352 22.80 4.80 16.57
N LEU A 353 21.73 5.49 16.19
CA LEU A 353 20.37 5.18 16.64
C LEU A 353 19.93 3.77 16.22
N LEU A 354 20.15 3.41 14.95
CA LEU A 354 19.82 2.09 14.43
C LEU A 354 20.63 0.98 15.11
N TRP A 355 21.91 1.23 15.41
CA TRP A 355 22.72 0.33 16.21
C TRP A 355 22.14 0.12 17.61
N ASP A 356 21.78 1.20 18.31
CA ASP A 356 21.18 1.11 19.62
C ASP A 356 19.83 0.36 19.63
N VAL A 357 19.00 0.56 18.59
CA VAL A 357 17.76 -0.21 18.39
C VAL A 357 18.05 -1.68 18.11
N CYS A 358 19.07 -1.99 17.31
CA CYS A 358 19.47 -3.37 17.02
C CYS A 358 19.94 -4.09 18.29
N GLU A 359 20.78 -3.45 19.09
CA GLU A 359 21.24 -3.96 20.38
C GLU A 359 20.08 -4.13 21.38
N GLU A 360 19.17 -3.16 21.47
CA GLU A 360 18.01 -3.24 22.34
C GLU A 360 17.11 -4.45 22.04
N ARG A 361 16.92 -4.73 20.74
CA ARG A 361 15.97 -5.72 20.22
C ARG A 361 16.61 -7.05 19.85
N GLY A 362 17.94 -7.17 19.92
CA GLY A 362 18.68 -8.37 19.51
C GLY A 362 18.60 -8.63 18.00
N ILE A 363 18.65 -7.58 17.18
CA ILE A 363 18.62 -7.65 15.72
C ILE A 363 20.06 -7.56 15.19
N GLU A 364 20.44 -8.42 14.24
CA GLU A 364 21.76 -8.33 13.63
C GLU A 364 21.89 -7.05 12.78
N CYS A 365 22.94 -6.27 13.00
CA CYS A 365 23.21 -5.05 12.24
C CYS A 365 24.41 -5.25 11.32
N TYR A 366 24.27 -4.92 10.03
CA TYR A 366 25.30 -5.09 9.03
C TYR A 366 25.64 -3.78 8.34
N GLN A 367 26.90 -3.60 7.94
CA GLN A 367 27.32 -2.53 7.03
C GLN A 367 27.39 -3.06 5.60
N LEU A 368 26.73 -2.39 4.65
CA LEU A 368 26.88 -2.70 3.22
C LEU A 368 28.28 -2.35 2.73
N ILE A 369 28.85 -3.19 1.86
CA ILE A 369 30.16 -3.02 1.25
C ILE A 369 30.03 -3.21 -0.27
N ILE A 370 30.64 -2.31 -1.05
CA ILE A 370 30.78 -2.48 -2.51
C ILE A 370 32.15 -3.08 -2.81
N ASN A 371 32.17 -4.19 -3.54
CA ASN A 371 33.41 -4.77 -4.03
C ASN A 371 34.02 -3.92 -5.16
N PRO A 372 35.26 -3.44 -5.01
CA PRO A 372 35.88 -2.54 -5.99
C PRO A 372 36.25 -3.24 -7.31
N GLY A 373 36.32 -4.58 -7.32
CA GLY A 373 36.73 -5.37 -8.48
C GLY A 373 35.61 -5.72 -9.46
N ASP A 374 34.36 -5.83 -8.99
CA ASP A 374 33.25 -6.35 -9.79
C ASP A 374 31.88 -5.72 -9.49
N TYR A 375 31.85 -4.65 -8.67
CA TYR A 375 30.63 -3.95 -8.25
C TYR A 375 29.65 -4.78 -7.40
N SER A 376 29.95 -6.03 -7.07
CA SER A 376 29.06 -6.85 -6.24
C SER A 376 28.90 -6.26 -4.84
N LEU A 377 27.74 -6.50 -4.23
CA LEU A 377 27.46 -6.08 -2.87
C LEU A 377 27.78 -7.22 -1.90
N THR A 378 28.54 -6.91 -0.85
CA THR A 378 28.70 -7.75 0.34
C THR A 378 28.22 -6.97 1.56
N ARG A 379 28.16 -7.61 2.73
CA ARG A 379 27.88 -6.93 3.98
C ARG A 379 28.68 -7.56 5.12
N GLU A 380 29.08 -6.73 6.08
CA GLU A 380 29.86 -7.13 7.25
C GLU A 380 29.03 -6.94 8.51
N LEU A 381 29.07 -7.91 9.43
CA LEU A 381 28.37 -7.82 10.70
C LEU A 381 29.06 -6.77 11.57
N LEU A 382 28.30 -5.80 12.06
CA LEU A 382 28.80 -4.75 12.94
C LEU A 382 28.92 -5.26 14.37
N THR A 383 29.88 -4.69 15.09
CA THR A 383 30.18 -4.96 16.49
C THR A 383 30.40 -3.64 17.23
N ASP A 384 30.53 -3.69 18.56
CA ASP A 384 30.87 -2.52 19.37
C ASP A 384 32.17 -1.81 18.91
N GLU A 385 33.10 -2.54 18.29
CA GLU A 385 34.37 -1.99 17.79
C GLU A 385 34.18 -1.01 16.62
N ASP A 386 33.06 -1.12 15.89
CA ASP A 386 32.74 -0.25 14.75
C ASP A 386 32.18 1.12 15.16
N PHE A 387 31.83 1.28 16.44
CA PHE A 387 31.24 2.49 17.02
C PHE A 387 32.22 3.15 18.00
N VAL A 388 33.41 3.49 17.48
CA VAL A 388 34.47 4.17 18.25
C VAL A 388 33.97 5.52 18.77
N PHE A 389 34.24 5.79 20.04
CA PHE A 389 33.88 7.06 20.68
C PHE A 389 34.47 8.26 19.94
N ASP A 390 33.59 9.16 19.54
CA ASP A 390 33.92 10.49 19.02
C ASP A 390 33.12 11.51 19.82
N LYS A 391 33.82 12.44 20.48
CA LYS A 391 33.21 13.40 21.39
C LYS A 391 32.13 14.25 20.71
N GLU A 392 32.38 14.74 19.50
CA GLU A 392 31.46 15.63 18.79
C GLU A 392 30.25 14.86 18.22
N LYS A 393 30.43 13.61 17.78
CA LYS A 393 29.33 12.74 17.39
C LYS A 393 28.45 12.40 18.58
N GLU A 394 29.05 12.08 19.71
CA GLU A 394 28.34 11.72 20.94
C GLU A 394 27.52 12.91 21.48
N GLU A 395 28.11 14.11 21.55
CA GLU A 395 27.38 15.32 21.96
C GLU A 395 26.20 15.63 21.04
N ARG A 396 26.37 15.45 19.72
CA ARG A 396 25.27 15.62 18.76
C ARG A 396 24.16 14.60 18.96
N TYR A 397 24.51 13.36 19.27
CA TYR A 397 23.53 12.31 19.53
C TYR A 397 22.76 12.54 20.83
N ILE A 398 23.46 12.93 21.91
CA ILE A 398 22.83 13.35 23.18
C ILE A 398 21.81 14.46 22.93
N ASN A 399 22.22 15.52 22.21
CA ASN A 399 21.34 16.64 21.90
C ASN A 399 20.12 16.19 21.07
N PHE A 400 20.34 15.33 20.08
CA PHE A 400 19.26 14.77 19.25
C PHE A 400 18.23 14.01 20.11
N ILE A 401 18.66 13.12 21.00
CA ILE A 401 17.75 12.38 21.89
C ILE A 401 17.00 13.35 22.81
N CYS A 402 17.70 14.33 23.39
CA CYS A 402 17.07 15.32 24.28
C CYS A 402 16.00 16.13 23.54
N GLU A 403 16.27 16.59 22.32
CA GLU A 403 15.31 17.32 21.48
C GLU A 403 14.10 16.43 21.11
N HIS A 404 14.31 15.14 20.86
CA HIS A 404 13.25 14.18 20.57
C HIS A 404 12.34 13.90 21.76
N MET A 405 12.90 13.81 22.96
CA MET A 405 12.16 13.49 24.19
C MET A 405 11.20 14.61 24.63
N VAL A 406 11.51 15.88 24.34
CA VAL A 406 10.68 17.03 24.73
C VAL A 406 9.22 16.88 24.27
N PRO A 407 8.90 16.76 22.97
CA PRO A 407 7.52 16.61 22.52
C PRO A 407 6.85 15.33 23.03
N ILE A 408 7.61 14.27 23.31
CA ILE A 408 7.06 13.03 23.88
C ILE A 408 6.58 13.29 25.31
N THR A 409 7.39 13.93 26.16
CA THR A 409 7.00 14.24 27.56
C THR A 409 5.77 15.16 27.65
N GLU A 410 5.67 16.15 26.75
CA GLU A 410 4.50 17.01 26.64
C GLU A 410 3.25 16.19 26.26
N LYS A 411 3.36 15.32 25.25
CA LYS A 411 2.28 14.42 24.83
C LYS A 411 1.86 13.48 25.95
N ILE A 412 2.80 12.86 26.68
CA ILE A 412 2.48 11.98 27.82
C ILE A 412 1.65 12.76 28.83
N SER A 413 2.11 13.94 29.22
CA SER A 413 1.42 14.77 30.23
C SER A 413 0.00 15.12 29.79
N VAL A 414 -0.19 15.57 28.54
CA VAL A 414 -1.52 15.90 27.99
C VAL A 414 -2.42 14.68 27.90
N ASN A 415 -1.90 13.54 27.43
CA ASN A 415 -2.69 12.31 27.29
C ASN A 415 -3.07 11.71 28.64
N CYS A 416 -2.19 11.74 29.64
CA CYS A 416 -2.52 11.30 31.00
C CYS A 416 -3.61 12.16 31.65
N ILE A 417 -3.55 13.49 31.49
CA ILE A 417 -4.60 14.41 31.98
C ILE A 417 -5.93 14.10 31.29
N SER A 418 -5.90 13.95 29.96
CA SER A 418 -7.09 13.68 29.15
C SER A 418 -7.71 12.33 29.51
N LEU A 419 -6.90 11.28 29.67
CA LEU A 419 -7.33 9.96 30.10
C LEU A 419 -7.97 9.99 31.48
N THR A 420 -7.33 10.66 32.46
CA THR A 420 -7.86 10.79 33.82
C THR A 420 -9.22 11.51 33.81
N LYS A 421 -9.34 12.58 33.03
CA LYS A 421 -10.61 13.31 32.85
C LYS A 421 -11.69 12.42 32.21
N ALA A 422 -11.35 11.72 31.14
CA ALA A 422 -12.26 10.82 30.44
C ALA A 422 -12.78 9.69 31.36
N ILE A 423 -11.91 9.14 32.21
CA ILE A 423 -12.28 8.16 33.23
C ILE A 423 -13.28 8.77 34.23
N ASN A 424 -12.99 9.96 34.76
CA ASN A 424 -13.86 10.63 35.74
C ASN A 424 -15.23 11.00 35.16
N GLU A 425 -15.29 11.31 33.87
CA GLU A 425 -16.54 11.66 33.16
C GLU A 425 -17.29 10.43 32.61
N GLY A 426 -16.74 9.21 32.74
CA GLY A 426 -17.32 7.98 32.23
C GLY A 426 -17.15 7.74 30.72
N ASN A 427 -16.38 8.60 30.04
CA ASN A 427 -16.12 8.63 28.60
C ASN A 427 -14.78 7.94 28.23
N PHE A 428 -14.41 6.89 28.95
CA PHE A 428 -13.16 6.16 28.68
C PHE A 428 -13.14 5.54 27.27
N GLU A 429 -12.05 5.77 26.54
CA GLU A 429 -11.75 5.15 25.25
C GLU A 429 -10.48 4.29 25.34
N PRO A 430 -10.49 3.05 24.82
CA PRO A 430 -9.30 2.17 24.83
C PRO A 430 -8.08 2.80 24.13
N SER A 431 -8.31 3.53 23.04
CA SER A 431 -7.28 4.23 22.26
C SER A 431 -6.45 5.20 23.11
N SER A 432 -7.09 5.92 24.03
CA SER A 432 -6.43 6.87 24.92
C SER A 432 -5.46 6.18 25.87
N MET A 433 -5.83 5.00 26.39
CA MET A 433 -4.95 4.18 27.21
C MET A 433 -3.77 3.63 26.40
N MET A 434 -4.01 3.14 25.18
CA MET A 434 -2.93 2.66 24.30
C MET A 434 -1.94 3.76 23.99
N ASN A 435 -2.40 4.97 23.67
CA ASN A 435 -1.54 6.11 23.41
C ASN A 435 -0.62 6.44 24.60
N VAL A 436 -1.14 6.40 25.83
CA VAL A 436 -0.32 6.61 27.03
C VAL A 436 0.74 5.51 27.18
N LEU A 437 0.37 4.25 27.00
CA LEU A 437 1.30 3.12 27.09
C LEU A 437 2.39 3.21 26.02
N THR A 438 2.04 3.46 24.76
CA THR A 438 2.98 3.63 23.65
C THR A 438 3.94 4.78 23.89
N LEU A 439 3.44 5.98 24.22
CA LEU A 439 4.32 7.12 24.49
C LEU A 439 5.23 6.88 25.70
N THR A 440 4.76 6.14 26.71
CA THR A 440 5.58 5.76 27.87
C THR A 440 6.70 4.82 27.44
N LEU A 441 6.40 3.80 26.62
CA LEU A 441 7.41 2.90 26.07
C LEU A 441 8.44 3.67 25.23
N ASP A 442 7.99 4.57 24.37
CA ASP A 442 8.85 5.40 23.51
C ASP A 442 9.84 6.19 24.35
N TYR A 443 9.32 6.93 25.34
CA TYR A 443 10.14 7.71 26.27
C TYR A 443 11.14 6.86 27.05
N LEU A 444 10.76 5.65 27.47
CA LEU A 444 11.65 4.77 28.23
C LEU A 444 12.85 4.31 27.38
N SER A 445 12.71 3.92 26.10
CA SER A 445 13.95 3.66 25.34
C SER A 445 14.75 4.91 25.07
N ASP A 446 14.12 6.05 24.80
CA ASP A 446 14.90 7.27 24.58
C ASP A 446 15.76 7.59 25.81
N VAL A 447 15.19 7.43 27.01
CA VAL A 447 15.96 7.52 28.26
C VAL A 447 17.04 6.45 28.34
N TYR A 448 16.78 5.23 27.86
CA TYR A 448 17.75 4.14 27.92
C TYR A 448 18.94 4.42 27.01
N PHE A 449 18.69 4.89 25.79
CA PHE A 449 19.72 5.34 24.86
C PHE A 449 20.46 6.54 25.43
N LEU A 450 19.74 7.53 25.98
CA LEU A 450 20.34 8.69 26.64
C LEU A 450 21.28 8.25 27.77
N LYS A 451 20.87 7.30 28.63
CA LYS A 451 21.71 6.73 29.70
C LYS A 451 22.97 6.09 29.11
N ARG A 452 22.85 5.26 28.07
CA ARG A 452 24.00 4.59 27.43
C ARG A 452 25.00 5.61 26.88
N THR A 453 24.53 6.55 26.06
CA THR A 453 25.39 7.56 25.42
C THR A 453 25.99 8.51 26.46
N PHE A 454 25.22 8.93 27.46
CA PHE A 454 25.69 9.80 28.53
C PHE A 454 26.78 9.14 29.38
N ASN A 455 26.57 7.88 29.79
CA ASN A 455 27.59 7.15 30.54
C ASN A 455 28.86 6.96 29.72
N ARG A 456 28.73 6.54 28.46
CA ARG A 456 29.86 6.40 27.53
C ARG A 456 30.62 7.72 27.39
N PHE A 457 29.92 8.83 27.19
CA PHE A 457 30.50 10.16 27.14
C PHE A 457 31.30 10.49 28.41
N CYS A 458 30.70 10.31 29.59
CA CYS A 458 31.34 10.61 30.86
C CYS A 458 32.59 9.74 31.11
N HIS A 459 32.52 8.44 30.85
CA HIS A 459 33.67 7.53 30.98
C HIS A 459 34.80 7.91 30.01
N CYS A 460 34.50 8.09 28.72
CA CYS A 460 35.52 8.37 27.71
C CYS A 460 36.15 9.76 27.85
N THR A 461 35.45 10.73 28.43
CA THR A 461 35.95 12.08 28.68
C THR A 461 36.54 12.27 30.08
N ASN A 462 36.47 11.25 30.95
CA ASN A 462 36.80 11.35 32.38
C ASN A 462 36.08 12.52 33.07
N THR A 463 34.77 12.66 32.82
CA THR A 463 33.96 13.73 33.41
C THR A 463 33.93 13.58 34.94
N PRO A 464 34.23 14.64 35.72
CA PRO A 464 34.13 14.59 37.17
C PRO A 464 32.70 14.32 37.64
N ILE A 465 32.51 13.34 38.54
CA ILE A 465 31.19 12.98 39.08
C ILE A 465 30.46 14.18 39.68
N SER A 466 31.19 15.11 40.32
CA SER A 466 30.64 16.33 40.91
C SER A 466 30.01 17.29 39.89
N GLU A 467 30.34 17.19 38.60
CA GLU A 467 29.76 18.03 37.54
C GLU A 467 28.42 17.51 37.02
N VAL A 468 28.13 16.23 37.26
CA VAL A 468 26.97 15.53 36.67
C VAL A 468 26.00 14.95 37.70
N THR A 469 26.30 15.09 38.99
CA THR A 469 25.48 14.61 40.11
C THR A 469 25.06 15.73 41.05
N GLY A 470 24.28 15.41 42.09
CA GLY A 470 23.85 16.36 43.10
C GLY A 470 22.95 17.48 42.55
N ASP A 471 23.19 18.71 43.03
CA ASP A 471 22.40 19.91 42.68
C ASP A 471 22.81 20.57 41.35
N THR A 472 23.66 19.91 40.56
CA THR A 472 23.98 20.37 39.19
C THR A 472 22.76 20.28 38.28
N GLN A 473 22.75 21.03 37.17
CA GLN A 473 21.65 20.96 36.20
C GLN A 473 21.46 19.53 35.66
N ILE A 474 22.55 18.83 35.38
CA ILE A 474 22.54 17.43 34.92
C ILE A 474 22.08 16.50 36.04
N GLY A 475 22.56 16.69 37.28
CA GLY A 475 22.13 15.93 38.44
C GLY A 475 20.62 16.04 38.69
N ILE A 476 20.08 17.26 38.60
CA ILE A 476 18.64 17.53 38.72
C ILE A 476 17.86 16.85 37.59
N ALA A 477 18.32 16.98 36.34
CA ALA A 477 17.64 16.38 35.18
C ALA A 477 17.60 14.85 35.28
N THR A 478 18.71 14.19 35.59
CA THR A 478 18.76 12.73 35.75
C THR A 478 17.86 12.25 36.90
N ASN A 479 17.80 12.98 38.03
CA ASN A 479 16.89 12.68 39.13
C ASN A 479 15.41 12.83 38.77
N GLN A 480 15.07 13.83 37.95
CA GLN A 480 13.71 14.01 37.43
C GLN A 480 13.32 12.86 36.51
N ILE A 481 14.22 12.41 35.64
CA ILE A 481 14.00 11.26 34.77
C ILE A 481 13.80 9.99 35.60
N ASP A 482 14.66 9.72 36.60
CA ASP A 482 14.50 8.55 37.48
C ASP A 482 13.17 8.60 38.25
N SER A 483 12.74 9.79 38.69
CA SER A 483 11.44 9.99 39.33
C SER A 483 10.27 9.69 38.38
N PHE A 484 10.38 10.08 37.11
CA PHE A 484 9.39 9.76 36.08
C PHE A 484 9.30 8.25 35.83
N ILE A 485 10.44 7.54 35.77
CA ILE A 485 10.47 6.08 35.61
C ILE A 485 9.69 5.41 36.75
N ILE A 486 9.95 5.81 38.00
CA ILE A 486 9.26 5.26 39.20
C ILE A 486 7.75 5.53 39.14
N GLN A 487 7.34 6.74 38.76
CA GLN A 487 5.93 7.09 38.63
C GLN A 487 5.24 6.29 37.52
N SER A 488 5.92 6.14 36.38
CA SER A 488 5.44 5.33 35.25
C SER A 488 5.26 3.87 35.65
N GLU A 489 6.17 3.30 36.43
CA GLU A 489 6.06 1.93 36.93
C GLU A 489 4.81 1.72 37.79
N ALA A 490 4.50 2.68 38.68
CA ALA A 490 3.28 2.65 39.48
C ALA A 490 2.01 2.79 38.62
N GLY A 491 2.04 3.68 37.63
CA GLY A 491 0.93 3.88 36.68
C GLY A 491 0.64 2.63 35.85
N VAL A 492 1.68 2.00 35.29
CA VAL A 492 1.58 0.78 34.49
C VAL A 492 1.02 -0.39 35.31
N LYS A 493 1.47 -0.57 36.55
CA LYS A 493 0.90 -1.57 37.49
C LYS A 493 -0.59 -1.33 37.73
N THR A 494 -1.01 -0.08 37.86
CA THR A 494 -2.42 0.29 38.06
C THR A 494 -3.26 -0.04 36.83
N ILE A 495 -2.76 0.28 35.62
CA ILE A 495 -3.42 -0.05 34.36
C ILE A 495 -3.56 -1.56 34.22
N GLU A 496 -2.48 -2.32 34.44
CA GLU A 496 -2.47 -3.78 34.33
C GLU A 496 -3.50 -4.44 35.24
N ALA A 497 -3.57 -4.01 36.50
CA ALA A 497 -4.55 -4.52 37.46
C ALA A 497 -6.00 -4.23 37.03
N SER A 498 -6.22 -3.12 36.33
CA SER A 498 -7.54 -2.66 35.90
C SER A 498 -8.05 -3.33 34.61
N LEU A 499 -7.18 -4.00 33.83
CA LEU A 499 -7.56 -4.56 32.53
C LEU A 499 -8.71 -5.58 32.61
N ILE A 500 -8.70 -6.43 33.65
CA ILE A 500 -9.76 -7.44 33.84
C ILE A 500 -11.10 -6.76 34.14
N ASP A 501 -11.09 -5.76 35.01
CA ASP A 501 -12.30 -5.03 35.38
C ASP A 501 -12.86 -4.24 34.19
N LEU A 502 -11.98 -3.62 33.38
CA LEU A 502 -12.38 -2.94 32.14
C LEU A 502 -13.03 -3.90 31.13
N MET A 503 -12.54 -5.14 31.02
CA MET A 503 -13.18 -6.17 30.19
C MET A 503 -14.54 -6.58 30.74
N ILE A 504 -14.65 -6.81 32.05
CA ILE A 504 -15.92 -7.19 32.70
C ILE A 504 -16.98 -6.08 32.51
N MET A 505 -16.56 -4.82 32.53
CA MET A 505 -17.42 -3.66 32.28
C MET A 505 -17.71 -3.39 30.79
N ASN A 506 -17.24 -4.25 29.86
CA ASN A 506 -17.31 -4.05 28.41
C ASN A 506 -16.75 -2.69 27.95
N LYS A 507 -15.74 -2.16 28.66
CA LYS A 507 -15.05 -0.91 28.29
C LYS A 507 -13.90 -1.13 27.33
N ILE A 508 -13.36 -2.34 27.28
CA ILE A 508 -12.34 -2.77 26.31
C ILE A 508 -12.73 -4.16 25.77
N ILE A 509 -12.35 -4.46 24.52
CA ILE A 509 -12.50 -5.81 23.95
C ILE A 509 -11.28 -6.68 24.22
N ILE A 510 -11.37 -7.98 23.92
CA ILE A 510 -10.27 -8.94 24.11
C ILE A 510 -9.00 -8.49 23.36
N ASN A 511 -9.14 -8.00 22.13
CA ASN A 511 -8.00 -7.55 21.33
C ASN A 511 -7.29 -6.35 21.97
N ASP A 512 -8.04 -5.38 22.50
CA ASP A 512 -7.46 -4.25 23.25
C ASP A 512 -6.68 -4.76 24.46
N SER A 513 -7.25 -5.69 25.23
CA SER A 513 -6.57 -6.27 26.41
C SER A 513 -5.28 -6.99 26.04
N ILE A 514 -5.27 -7.73 24.93
CA ILE A 514 -4.06 -8.39 24.40
C ILE A 514 -3.00 -7.33 24.02
N MET A 515 -3.39 -6.28 23.32
CA MET A 515 -2.50 -5.19 22.90
C MET A 515 -1.91 -4.44 24.11
N ALA A 516 -2.74 -4.08 25.09
CA ALA A 516 -2.27 -3.45 26.33
C ALA A 516 -1.28 -4.33 27.08
N ARG A 517 -1.56 -5.64 27.23
CA ARG A 517 -0.65 -6.58 27.90
C ARG A 517 0.70 -6.70 27.19
N LYS A 518 0.71 -6.67 25.86
CA LYS A 518 1.93 -6.65 25.06
C LYS A 518 2.76 -5.41 25.39
N LEU A 519 2.17 -4.21 25.28
CA LEU A 519 2.84 -2.95 25.63
C LEU A 519 3.33 -2.93 27.07
N ILE A 520 2.52 -3.38 28.03
CA ILE A 520 2.90 -3.47 29.45
C ILE A 520 4.10 -4.40 29.64
N THR A 521 4.19 -5.50 28.89
CA THR A 521 5.32 -6.43 28.96
C THR A 521 6.59 -5.75 28.46
N GLU A 522 6.54 -5.09 27.30
CA GLU A 522 7.68 -4.34 26.75
C GLU A 522 8.12 -3.20 27.69
N ILE A 523 7.17 -2.47 28.30
CA ILE A 523 7.47 -1.43 29.28
C ILE A 523 8.16 -2.00 30.53
N LYS A 524 7.73 -3.18 31.00
CA LYS A 524 8.38 -3.85 32.14
C LYS A 524 9.81 -4.29 31.84
N GLU A 525 10.06 -4.76 30.61
CA GLU A 525 11.43 -5.06 30.16
C GLU A 525 12.30 -3.80 30.15
N MET A 526 11.74 -2.65 29.73
CA MET A 526 12.44 -1.37 29.81
C MET A 526 12.73 -0.93 31.24
N PHE A 527 11.80 -1.14 32.18
CA PHE A 527 12.06 -0.88 33.60
C PHE A 527 13.23 -1.73 34.12
N ALA A 528 13.29 -3.02 33.77
CA ALA A 528 14.42 -3.89 34.12
C ALA A 528 15.74 -3.33 33.57
N LYS A 529 15.78 -2.97 32.27
CA LYS A 529 16.95 -2.35 31.64
C LYS A 529 17.39 -1.06 32.34
N HIS A 530 16.46 -0.20 32.76
CA HIS A 530 16.78 1.01 33.53
C HIS A 530 17.25 0.75 34.97
N HIS A 531 16.83 -0.36 35.57
CA HIS A 531 17.32 -0.75 36.89
C HIS A 531 18.75 -1.28 36.80
N GLU A 532 19.08 -2.02 35.74
CA GLU A 532 20.42 -2.52 35.45
C GLU A 532 21.39 -1.40 35.05
N LEU A 533 20.95 -0.45 34.20
CA LEU A 533 21.76 0.68 33.74
C LEU A 533 21.54 1.94 34.60
N LYS A 534 22.46 2.20 35.53
CA LYS A 534 22.49 3.46 36.32
C LYS A 534 23.13 4.60 35.54
N TRP A 535 22.81 5.84 35.92
CA TRP A 535 23.54 7.00 35.45
C TRP A 535 24.97 7.00 36.00
N TYR A 536 25.94 7.47 35.20
CA TYR A 536 27.33 7.65 35.61
C TYR A 536 27.43 8.40 36.94
N GLY A 537 28.21 7.87 37.88
CA GLY A 537 28.37 8.43 39.22
C GLY A 537 27.21 8.20 40.18
N LYS A 538 26.19 7.41 39.80
CA LYS A 538 25.12 6.88 40.68
C LYS A 538 25.15 5.36 40.83
N GLU A 539 26.20 4.72 40.33
CA GLU A 539 26.54 3.34 40.67
C GLU A 539 26.82 3.32 42.19
N GLY A 540 26.11 2.48 42.94
CA GLY A 540 26.24 2.45 44.40
C GLY A 540 27.66 2.12 44.85
N ASP A 541 27.99 2.50 46.09
CA ASP A 541 29.18 2.12 46.86
C ASP A 541 29.29 0.58 47.07
N ASP A 542 29.30 -0.20 45.99
CA ASP A 542 29.54 -1.66 45.98
C ASP A 542 30.71 -1.99 45.03
N GLU A 543 31.88 -1.40 45.29
CA GLU A 543 33.20 -2.03 45.09
C GLU A 543 34.12 -1.78 46.28
#